data_AF-A0A0N0D545-F1
#
_entry.id   AF-A0A0N0D545-F1
#
_cell.length_a   1.000
_cell.length_b   1.000
_cell.length_c   1.000
_cell.angle_alpha   90.00
_cell.angle_beta   90.00
_cell.angle_gamma   90.00
#
_symmetry.space_group_name_H-M   'P 1'
#
loop_
_entity.id
_entity.type
_entity.pdbx_description
1 polymer ?
#
loop_
_entity_poly.entity_id
_entity_poly.type
_entity_poly.pdbx_seq_one_letter_code
_entity_poly.pdbx_strand_id
1 'polypeptide(L)'
;GFIHALSHHFCHTCNRLRLTANGNLRACLLSDQQIHLKSLLRNGCSDFDIQKQLMAAVKQKPISHQNHPFQIACSEQMVAIGG
;
A
#
# COMPACT_ATOMS: atom_id res chain seq x y z
N GLY A 1 -21.26 -15.64 2.72
CA GLY A 1 -20.35 -15.08 3.75
C GLY A 1 -20.37 -13.57 3.65
N PHE A 2 -20.31 -12.86 4.78
CA PHE A 2 -20.36 -11.39 4.83
C PHE A 2 -18.96 -10.81 5.05
N ILE A 3 -18.61 -9.74 4.34
CA ILE A 3 -17.34 -9.01 4.52
C ILE A 3 -17.62 -7.78 5.38
N HIS A 4 -17.28 -7.84 6.67
CA HIS A 4 -17.40 -6.71 7.60
C HIS A 4 -16.20 -5.76 7.51
N ALA A 5 -16.09 -5.01 6.41
CA ALA A 5 -14.95 -4.11 6.16
C ALA A 5 -14.85 -2.92 7.14
N LEU A 6 -15.97 -2.46 7.71
CA LEU A 6 -16.02 -1.33 8.65
C LEU A 6 -16.03 -1.74 10.13
N SER A 7 -16.60 -2.90 10.46
CA SER A 7 -16.85 -3.31 11.86
C SER A 7 -15.70 -4.12 12.47
N HIS A 8 -14.96 -4.87 11.64
CA HIS A 8 -13.87 -5.73 12.08
C HIS A 8 -12.59 -5.41 11.32
N HIS A 9 -11.68 -4.70 11.99
CA HIS A 9 -10.37 -4.38 11.44
C HIS A 9 -9.51 -5.66 11.31
N PHE A 10 -9.11 -5.98 10.08
CA PHE A 10 -8.22 -7.11 9.74
C PHE A 10 -6.79 -6.65 9.41
N CYS A 11 -6.43 -5.42 9.76
CA CYS A 11 -5.10 -4.84 9.47
C CYS A 11 -3.96 -5.73 10.01
N HIS A 12 -4.16 -6.35 11.18
CA HIS A 12 -3.19 -7.22 11.85
C HIS A 12 -2.84 -8.49 11.05
N THR A 13 -3.78 -9.00 10.25
CA THR A 13 -3.58 -10.16 9.35
C THR A 13 -3.42 -9.75 7.89
N CYS A 14 -3.46 -8.46 7.59
CA CYS A 14 -3.38 -7.96 6.22
C CYS A 14 -1.97 -8.17 5.66
N ASN A 15 -1.86 -8.98 4.61
CA ASN A 15 -0.63 -9.24 3.85
C ASN A 15 -0.65 -8.63 2.43
N ARG A 16 -1.59 -7.72 2.16
CA ARG A 16 -1.77 -7.10 0.84
C ARG A 16 -0.79 -5.94 0.61
N LEU A 17 -0.22 -5.91 -0.59
CA LEU A 17 0.48 -4.79 -1.20
C LEU A 17 -0.21 -4.51 -2.55
N ARG A 18 -0.23 -3.25 -3.00
CA ARG A 18 -0.83 -2.87 -4.29
C ARG A 18 0.20 -2.18 -5.18
N LEU A 19 0.11 -2.44 -6.48
CA LEU A 19 0.85 -1.71 -7.51
C LEU A 19 -0.13 -0.80 -8.23
N THR A 20 0.10 0.51 -8.20
CA THR A 20 -0.75 1.50 -8.86
C THR A 20 -0.51 1.49 -10.38
N ALA A 21 -1.45 2.04 -11.15
CA ALA A 21 -1.31 2.15 -12.61
C ALA A 21 -0.08 2.97 -13.04
N ASN A 22 0.33 3.92 -12.20
CA ASN A 22 1.55 4.72 -12.41
C ASN A 22 2.84 3.92 -12.16
N GLY A 23 2.73 2.71 -11.60
CA GLY A 23 3.86 1.83 -11.28
C GLY A 23 4.47 2.13 -9.92
N ASN A 24 3.66 2.64 -8.98
CA ASN A 24 4.08 2.86 -7.61
C ASN A 24 3.58 1.74 -6.71
N LEU A 25 4.41 1.33 -5.74
CA LEU A 25 4.05 0.35 -4.74
C LEU A 25 3.41 1.05 -3.54
N ARG A 26 2.22 0.60 -3.16
CA ARG A 26 1.45 1.11 -2.02
C ARG A 26 1.22 -0.02 -1.01
N ALA A 27 1.71 0.17 0.22
CA ALA A 27 1.68 -0.87 1.25
C ALA A 27 0.34 -0.94 2.02
N CYS A 28 -0.48 0.10 1.93
CA CYS A 28 -1.80 0.13 2.54
C CYS A 28 -2.80 0.93 1.71
N LEU A 29 -4.06 0.48 1.70
CA LEU A 29 -5.15 1.16 1.00
C LEU A 29 -5.37 2.58 1.55
N LEU A 30 -5.35 2.73 2.86
CA LEU A 30 -5.69 3.97 3.56
C LEU A 30 -4.46 4.82 3.91
N SER A 31 -3.34 4.66 3.19
CA SER A 31 -2.13 5.47 3.35
C SER A 31 -1.59 5.91 2.00
N ASP A 32 -1.40 7.22 1.81
CA ASP A 32 -0.84 7.80 0.58
C ASP A 32 0.66 7.58 0.39
N GLN A 33 1.32 6.86 1.30
CA GLN A 33 2.71 6.49 1.14
C GLN A 33 2.88 5.51 -0.03
N GLN A 34 3.70 5.93 -0.99
CA GLN A 34 3.97 5.20 -2.22
C GLN A 34 5.47 5.21 -2.53
N ILE A 35 5.95 4.13 -3.15
CA ILE A 35 7.33 4.00 -3.60
C ILE A 35 7.35 3.80 -5.12
N HIS A 36 8.14 4.60 -5.84
CA HIS A 36 8.28 4.53 -7.30
C HIS A 36 9.06 3.29 -7.75
N LEU A 37 8.38 2.15 -7.86
CA LEU A 37 9.01 0.90 -8.27
C LEU A 37 9.36 0.88 -9.77
N LYS A 38 8.51 1.46 -10.62
CA LYS A 38 8.72 1.51 -12.07
C LYS A 38 10.03 2.20 -12.47
N SER A 39 10.40 3.28 -11.80
CA SER A 39 11.64 4.00 -12.08
C SER A 39 12.87 3.15 -11.73
N LEU A 40 12.82 2.43 -10.61
CA LEU A 40 13.90 1.52 -10.20
C LEU A 40 14.10 0.42 -11.24
N LEU A 41 13.01 -0.25 -11.64
CA LEU A 41 13.05 -1.32 -12.63
C LEU A 41 13.58 -0.84 -13.99
N ARG A 42 13.15 0.34 -14.45
CA ARG A 42 13.59 0.90 -15.74
C ARG A 42 15.05 1.35 -15.74
N ASN A 43 15.59 1.68 -14.58
CA ASN A 43 17.00 2.05 -14.44
C ASN A 43 17.94 0.84 -14.36
N GLY A 44 17.41 -0.40 -14.49
CA GLY A 44 18.22 -1.62 -14.46
C GLY A 44 18.77 -1.96 -13.08
N CYS A 45 18.03 -1.66 -12.00
CA CYS A 45 18.45 -1.99 -10.64
C CYS A 45 18.61 -3.50 -10.42
N SER A 46 19.42 -3.88 -9.44
CA SER A 46 19.59 -5.29 -9.06
C SER A 46 18.38 -5.81 -8.28
N ASP A 47 18.17 -7.12 -8.26
CA ASP A 47 17.13 -7.77 -7.45
C ASP A 47 17.27 -7.44 -5.96
N PHE A 48 18.50 -7.23 -5.48
CA PHE A 48 18.76 -6.82 -4.11
C PHE A 48 18.18 -5.43 -3.81
N ASP A 49 18.31 -4.49 -4.74
CA ASP A 49 17.75 -3.14 -4.60
C ASP A 49 16.22 -3.18 -4.59
N ILE A 50 15.62 -4.02 -5.44
CA ILE A 50 14.17 -4.24 -5.48
C ILE A 50 13.70 -4.81 -4.14
N GLN A 51 14.38 -5.84 -3.62
CA GLN A 51 14.06 -6.46 -2.34
C GLN A 51 14.14 -5.43 -1.20
N LYS A 52 15.20 -4.61 -1.17
CA LYS A 52 15.38 -3.57 -0.15
C LYS A 52 14.22 -2.57 -0.16
N GLN A 53 13.77 -2.17 -1.34
CA GLN A 53 12.66 -1.22 -1.50
C GLN A 53 11.31 -1.84 -1.13
N LEU A 54 11.06 -3.10 -1.49
CA LEU A 54 9.89 -3.86 -1.04
C LEU A 54 9.85 -3.97 0.49
N MET A 55 10.98 -4.31 1.11
CA MET A 55 11.08 -4.39 2.57
C MET A 55 10.85 -3.02 3.24
N ALA A 56 11.34 -1.94 2.64
CA ALA A 56 11.07 -0.59 3.11
C ALA A 56 9.57 -0.26 3.04
N ALA A 57 8.90 -0.62 1.95
CA ALA A 57 7.45 -0.44 1.79
C ALA A 57 6.66 -1.21 2.87
N VAL A 58 7.03 -2.47 3.11
CA VAL A 58 6.38 -3.30 4.13
C VAL A 58 6.58 -2.72 5.53
N LYS A 59 7.78 -2.19 5.84
CA LYS A 59 8.04 -1.53 7.14
C LYS A 59 7.24 -0.24 7.33
N GLN A 60 6.91 0.45 6.25
CA GLN A 60 6.06 1.65 6.27
C GLN A 60 4.56 1.31 6.43
N LYS A 61 4.19 0.02 6.38
CA LYS A 61 2.80 -0.39 6.57
C LYS A 61 2.34 -0.06 7.99
N PRO A 62 1.26 0.72 8.16
CA PRO A 62 0.73 1.01 9.48
C PRO A 62 0.17 -0.27 10.12
N ILE A 63 0.46 -0.45 11.41
CA ILE A 63 0.01 -1.59 12.21
C ILE A 63 -1.53 -1.63 12.30
N SER A 64 -2.14 -0.46 12.39
CA SER A 64 -3.59 -0.28 12.33
C SER A 64 -3.92 1.14 11.89
N HIS A 65 -5.12 1.31 11.35
CA HIS A 65 -5.72 2.63 11.21
C HIS A 65 -6.49 2.88 12.51
N GLN A 66 -5.89 3.61 13.44
CA GLN A 66 -6.58 3.94 14.70
C GLN A 66 -7.64 5.02 14.43
N ASN A 67 -8.90 4.61 14.57
CA ASN A 67 -10.03 5.41 15.08
C ASN A 67 -10.15 6.87 14.61
N HIS A 68 -10.22 7.12 13.31
CA HIS A 68 -10.97 8.29 12.84
C HIS A 68 -11.95 7.87 11.75
N PRO A 69 -13.27 7.77 12.06
CA PRO A 69 -14.27 7.20 11.16
C PRO A 69 -14.48 8.00 9.86
N PHE A 70 -13.81 9.13 9.68
CA PHE A 70 -14.06 10.07 8.57
C PHE A 70 -12.81 10.70 7.95
N GLN A 71 -11.60 10.28 8.31
CA GLN A 71 -10.40 10.80 7.66
C GLN A 71 -9.78 9.72 6.78
N ILE A 72 -10.40 9.53 5.61
CA ILE A 72 -9.72 8.92 4.48
C ILE A 72 -8.68 9.96 4.05
N ALA A 73 -7.49 9.95 4.67
CA ALA A 73 -6.32 10.65 4.17
C ALA A 73 -5.77 9.88 2.96
N CYS A 74 -6.60 9.79 1.93
CA CYS A 74 -6.25 9.23 0.64
C CYS A 74 -6.73 10.20 -0.42
N SER A 75 -5.77 10.89 -1.02
CA SER A 75 -6.00 11.88 -2.07
C SER A 75 -6.38 11.22 -3.40
N GLU A 76 -6.02 9.96 -3.61
CA GLU A 76 -6.29 9.23 -4.86
C GLU A 76 -7.58 8.39 -4.79
N GLN A 77 -8.30 8.33 -5.92
CA GLN A 77 -9.47 7.47 -6.09
C GLN A 77 -9.07 5.99 -6.15
N MET A 78 -9.94 5.10 -5.62
CA MET A 78 -9.72 3.64 -5.61
C MET A 78 -9.35 3.05 -6.98
N VAL A 79 -9.90 3.60 -8.07
CA VAL A 79 -9.58 3.17 -9.44
C VAL A 79 -8.11 3.41 -9.83
N ALA A 80 -7.48 4.48 -9.33
CA ALA A 80 -6.09 4.82 -9.65
C ALA A 80 -5.08 3.92 -8.91
N ILE A 81 -5.50 3.39 -7.75
CA ILE A 81 -4.65 2.58 -6.86
C ILE A 81 -4.90 1.07 -6.98
N GLY A 82 -5.68 0.64 -7.98
CA GLY A 82 -5.85 -0.78 -8.31
C GLY A 82 -7.09 -1.46 -7.71
N GLY A 83 -8.12 -0.71 -7.34
CA GLY A 83 -9.44 -1.23 -6.95
C GLY A 83 -9.60 -1.51 -5.46
#